data_AF-A0A9D2HW24-F1
#
_entry.id   AF-A0A9D2HW24-F1
#
_cell.length_a   1.000
_cell.length_b   1.000
_cell.length_c   1.000
_cell.angle_alpha   90.00
_cell.angle_beta   90.00
_cell.angle_gamma   90.00
#
_symmetry.space_group_name_H-M   'P 1'
#
loop_
_entity.id
_entity.type
_entity.pdbx_description
1 polymer ?
#
loop_
_entity_poly.entity_id
_entity_poly.type
_entity_poly.pdbx_seq_one_letter_code
_entity_poly.pdbx_strand_id
1 'polypeptide(L)'
;MKKEDLRIVYMGTPEFAVESLRCLVEGGYNVVGVITMPDKPAGRGHKLQYSPVKQYALEHGLPLLQPEKLKDEAFLEQLRAWKADLQIVVAFRMLPQVVWAMPPLGTFNLHASLLPQYRGAAPINWAVINGEVETGITTFFLKQEIDTGEVIQQVRVPIADTDDVGAVHDRLMMLGGKLVTETVDAILNNTVRTIPQEQMQVTGELHAAPKIFKETCRIDWNRPVKQVYDFIRGLSPHPTAWTELHQEGQEPVVLKIYESEKLFLAHEFPVGTVQTDGKTYLRVAVPDGFIGLRSLQLPGKKRLRVDELLRGFRLSEPAKVL
;
A
#
# COMPACT_ATOMS: atom_id res chain seq x y z
N MET A 1 -32.01 -1.42 -14.41
CA MET A 1 -31.19 -2.64 -14.26
C MET A 1 -31.15 -2.95 -12.78
N LYS A 2 -31.35 -4.20 -12.34
CA LYS A 2 -31.15 -4.56 -10.94
C LYS A 2 -29.70 -4.96 -10.69
N LYS A 3 -29.28 -5.03 -9.43
CA LYS A 3 -27.90 -5.40 -9.06
C LYS A 3 -27.50 -6.79 -9.55
N GLU A 4 -28.46 -7.72 -9.60
CA GLU A 4 -28.27 -9.08 -10.11
C GLU A 4 -28.11 -9.15 -11.63
N ASP A 5 -28.57 -8.12 -12.36
CA ASP A 5 -28.49 -8.08 -13.82
C ASP A 5 -27.17 -7.48 -14.31
N LEU A 6 -26.52 -6.64 -13.50
CA LEU A 6 -25.29 -5.94 -13.85
C LEU A 6 -24.08 -6.88 -13.82
N ARG A 7 -23.51 -7.15 -14.99
CA ARG A 7 -22.39 -8.10 -15.13
C ARG A 7 -21.07 -7.42 -14.80
N ILE A 8 -20.52 -7.70 -13.62
CA ILE A 8 -19.28 -7.09 -13.13
C ILE A 8 -18.10 -8.02 -13.36
N VAL A 9 -17.03 -7.48 -13.95
CA VAL A 9 -15.71 -8.12 -13.90
C VAL A 9 -14.83 -7.38 -12.91
N TYR A 10 -14.26 -8.13 -11.97
CA TYR A 10 -13.41 -7.60 -10.91
C TYR A 10 -11.94 -7.91 -11.18
N MET A 11 -11.06 -6.91 -11.07
CA MET A 11 -9.62 -7.07 -11.28
C MET A 11 -8.85 -6.59 -10.04
N GLY A 12 -8.13 -7.51 -9.39
CA GLY A 12 -7.33 -7.17 -8.21
C GLY A 12 -6.35 -8.28 -7.86
N THR A 13 -5.42 -8.01 -6.95
CA THR A 13 -4.40 -9.00 -6.58
C THR A 13 -4.08 -9.05 -5.09
N PRO A 14 -3.67 -7.96 -4.43
CA PRO A 14 -3.26 -8.02 -3.02
C PRO A 14 -4.45 -8.10 -2.07
N GLU A 15 -4.16 -8.27 -0.79
CA GLU A 15 -5.16 -8.29 0.30
C GLU A 15 -6.07 -7.05 0.30
N PHE A 16 -5.52 -5.86 0.02
CA PHE A 16 -6.29 -4.62 -0.16
C PHE A 16 -7.48 -4.75 -1.12
N ALA A 17 -7.37 -5.61 -2.14
CA ALA A 17 -8.41 -5.83 -3.14
C ALA A 17 -9.41 -6.93 -2.77
N VAL A 18 -9.21 -7.66 -1.66
CA VAL A 18 -10.12 -8.74 -1.27
C VAL A 18 -11.42 -8.17 -0.73
N GLU A 19 -11.33 -7.14 0.11
CA GLU A 19 -12.50 -6.59 0.80
C GLU A 19 -13.54 -6.03 -0.16
N SER A 20 -13.11 -5.33 -1.22
CA SER A 20 -14.03 -4.85 -2.26
C SER A 20 -14.69 -5.97 -3.05
N LEU A 21 -13.97 -7.05 -3.37
CA LEU A 21 -14.56 -8.22 -3.99
C LEU A 21 -15.57 -8.89 -3.05
N ARG A 22 -15.23 -8.98 -1.77
CA ARG A 22 -16.08 -9.56 -0.73
C ARG A 22 -17.40 -8.83 -0.59
N CYS A 23 -17.36 -7.50 -0.45
CA CYS A 23 -18.55 -6.67 -0.37
C CYS A 23 -19.46 -6.82 -1.60
N LEU A 24 -18.89 -6.94 -2.82
CA LEU A 24 -19.68 -7.18 -4.03
C LEU A 24 -20.36 -8.56 -4.01
N VAL A 25 -19.63 -9.61 -3.66
CA VAL A 25 -20.17 -10.98 -3.67
C VAL A 25 -21.22 -11.16 -2.58
N GLU A 26 -20.91 -10.78 -1.34
CA GLU A 26 -21.84 -10.89 -0.21
C GLU A 26 -23.03 -9.93 -0.34
N GLY A 27 -22.84 -8.78 -1.00
CA GLY A 27 -23.90 -7.83 -1.32
C GLY A 27 -24.88 -8.31 -2.41
N GLY A 28 -24.61 -9.44 -3.05
CA GLY A 28 -25.45 -10.03 -4.10
C GLY A 28 -25.32 -9.32 -5.45
N TYR A 29 -24.18 -8.68 -5.72
CA TYR A 29 -23.87 -8.16 -7.05
C TYR A 29 -23.41 -9.30 -7.96
N ASN A 30 -23.69 -9.20 -9.25
CA ASN A 30 -23.38 -10.25 -10.22
C ASN A 30 -21.94 -10.15 -10.74
N VAL A 31 -20.99 -10.68 -9.96
CA VAL A 31 -19.59 -10.82 -10.36
C VAL A 31 -19.44 -12.01 -11.31
N VAL A 32 -19.37 -11.73 -12.61
CA VAL A 32 -19.30 -12.75 -13.67
C VAL A 32 -17.88 -13.29 -13.92
N GLY A 33 -16.87 -12.62 -13.37
CA GLY A 33 -15.49 -13.07 -13.46
C GLY A 33 -14.51 -12.22 -12.67
N VAL A 34 -13.44 -12.87 -12.21
CA VAL A 34 -12.34 -12.26 -11.47
C VAL A 34 -11.05 -12.39 -12.28
N ILE A 35 -10.23 -11.35 -12.28
CA ILE A 35 -8.91 -11.35 -12.92
C ILE A 35 -7.87 -10.99 -11.87
N THR A 36 -6.82 -11.79 -11.78
CA THR A 36 -5.67 -11.52 -10.91
C THR A 36 -4.36 -11.84 -11.63
N MET A 37 -3.23 -11.46 -11.04
CA MET A 37 -1.92 -11.81 -11.60
C MET A 37 -1.71 -13.33 -11.59
N PRO A 38 -0.93 -13.88 -12.54
CA PRO A 38 -0.45 -15.25 -12.49
C PRO A 38 0.22 -15.57 -11.15
N ASP A 39 0.06 -16.81 -10.70
CA ASP A 39 0.70 -17.28 -9.48
C ASP A 39 2.22 -17.17 -9.62
N LYS A 40 2.88 -16.78 -8.53
CA LYS A 40 4.33 -16.66 -8.49
C LYS A 40 4.88 -17.50 -7.34
N PRO A 41 6.05 -18.14 -7.51
CA PRO A 41 6.77 -18.72 -6.39
C PRO A 41 7.07 -17.63 -5.36
N ALA A 42 6.71 -17.87 -4.10
CA ALA A 42 6.90 -16.89 -3.03
C ALA A 42 7.37 -17.56 -1.73
N GLY A 43 8.00 -16.76 -0.86
CA GLY A 43 8.50 -17.22 0.44
C GLY A 43 9.72 -18.14 0.38
N ARG A 44 10.14 -18.62 1.56
CA ARG A 44 11.24 -19.59 1.68
C ARG A 44 10.76 -20.96 1.17
N GLY A 45 11.46 -21.51 0.18
CA GLY A 45 11.14 -22.80 -0.44
C GLY A 45 10.33 -22.72 -1.74
N HIS A 46 10.09 -21.52 -2.28
CA HIS A 46 9.51 -21.30 -3.62
C HIS A 46 8.22 -22.07 -3.91
N LYS A 47 7.38 -22.28 -2.89
CA LYS A 47 6.06 -22.89 -3.10
C LYS A 47 5.18 -21.93 -3.89
N LEU A 48 4.36 -22.48 -4.77
CA LEU A 48 3.35 -21.71 -5.48
C LEU A 48 2.38 -21.13 -4.44
N GLN A 49 2.25 -19.80 -4.42
CA GLN A 49 1.28 -19.11 -3.57
C GLN A 49 0.25 -18.42 -4.44
N TYR A 50 -1.02 -18.63 -4.10
CA TYR A 50 -2.14 -17.93 -4.72
C TYR A 50 -2.23 -16.51 -4.17
N SER A 51 -2.60 -15.57 -5.04
CA SER A 51 -2.92 -14.22 -4.57
C SER A 51 -4.14 -14.24 -3.63
N PRO A 52 -4.25 -13.32 -2.66
CA PRO A 52 -5.42 -13.21 -1.79
C PRO A 52 -6.75 -13.15 -2.57
N VAL A 53 -6.80 -12.38 -3.66
CA VAL A 53 -7.99 -12.33 -4.54
C VAL A 53 -8.29 -13.67 -5.19
N LYS A 54 -7.28 -14.43 -5.61
CA LYS A 54 -7.47 -15.80 -6.16
C LYS A 54 -8.06 -16.73 -5.10
N GLN A 55 -7.53 -16.70 -3.87
CA GLN A 55 -8.01 -17.55 -2.80
C GLN A 55 -9.50 -17.30 -2.54
N TYR A 56 -9.89 -16.03 -2.38
CA TYR A 56 -11.28 -15.65 -2.20
C TYR A 56 -12.18 -16.09 -3.37
N ALA A 57 -11.72 -15.89 -4.61
CA ALA A 57 -12.46 -16.29 -5.81
C ALA A 57 -12.71 -17.80 -5.88
N LEU A 58 -11.72 -18.63 -5.53
CA LEU A 58 -11.85 -20.08 -5.50
C LEU A 58 -12.80 -20.55 -4.40
N GLU A 59 -12.71 -19.95 -3.20
CA GLU A 59 -13.60 -20.26 -2.06
C GLU A 59 -15.07 -19.99 -2.37
N HIS A 60 -15.35 -19.00 -3.22
CA HIS A 60 -16.71 -18.59 -3.61
C HIS A 60 -17.13 -19.12 -5.00
N GLY A 61 -16.31 -19.98 -5.62
CA GLY A 61 -16.62 -20.58 -6.93
C GLY A 61 -16.72 -19.59 -8.08
N LEU A 62 -16.02 -18.45 -8.02
CA LEU A 62 -16.04 -17.43 -9.05
C LEU A 62 -15.17 -17.81 -10.26
N PRO A 63 -15.62 -17.56 -11.50
CA PRO A 63 -14.76 -17.70 -12.68
C PRO A 63 -13.50 -16.83 -12.57
N LEU A 64 -12.34 -17.39 -12.93
CA LEU A 64 -11.04 -16.73 -12.74
C LEU A 64 -10.20 -16.76 -14.02
N LEU A 65 -9.58 -15.62 -14.35
CA LEU A 65 -8.53 -15.52 -15.37
C LEU A 65 -7.23 -15.01 -14.75
N GLN A 66 -6.10 -15.57 -15.21
CA GLN A 66 -4.76 -15.15 -14.80
C GLN A 66 -3.87 -14.91 -16.03
N PRO A 67 -4.20 -13.92 -16.88
CA PRO A 67 -3.45 -13.69 -18.12
C PRO A 67 -2.01 -13.25 -17.81
N GLU A 68 -1.03 -13.80 -18.52
CA GLU A 68 0.32 -13.24 -18.49
C GLU A 68 0.37 -11.88 -19.20
N LYS A 69 -0.31 -11.78 -20.34
CA LYS A 69 -0.39 -10.58 -21.19
C LYS A 69 -1.85 -10.16 -21.39
N LEU A 70 -2.15 -8.88 -21.12
CA LEU A 70 -3.50 -8.32 -21.22
C LEU A 70 -3.95 -8.00 -22.64
N LYS A 71 -3.07 -8.16 -23.63
CA LYS A 71 -3.36 -7.94 -25.07
C LYS A 71 -3.41 -9.26 -25.85
N ASP A 72 -3.32 -10.39 -25.16
CA ASP A 72 -3.41 -11.70 -25.81
C ASP A 72 -4.85 -11.98 -26.26
N GLU A 73 -5.06 -12.35 -27.52
CA GLU A 73 -6.42 -12.50 -28.06
C GLU A 73 -7.21 -13.63 -27.39
N ALA A 74 -6.57 -14.72 -26.99
CA ALA A 74 -7.28 -15.79 -26.28
C ALA A 74 -7.79 -15.32 -24.91
N PHE A 75 -7.03 -14.46 -24.23
CA PHE A 75 -7.50 -13.78 -23.02
C PHE A 75 -8.65 -12.79 -23.34
N LEU A 76 -8.51 -11.98 -24.39
CA LEU A 76 -9.53 -11.00 -24.75
C LEU A 76 -10.85 -11.65 -25.15
N GLU A 77 -10.82 -12.79 -25.84
CA GLU A 77 -12.00 -13.58 -26.17
C GLU A 77 -12.72 -14.10 -24.92
N GLN A 78 -11.98 -14.64 -23.95
CA GLN A 78 -12.53 -15.09 -22.67
C GLN A 78 -13.15 -13.93 -21.89
N LEU A 79 -12.49 -12.78 -21.86
CA LEU A 79 -13.02 -11.58 -21.22
C LEU A 79 -14.30 -11.07 -21.92
N ARG A 80 -14.32 -11.02 -23.26
CA ARG A 80 -15.52 -10.65 -24.04
C ARG A 80 -16.68 -11.61 -23.79
N ALA A 81 -16.41 -12.90 -23.63
CA ALA A 81 -17.43 -13.92 -23.38
C ALA A 81 -18.20 -13.68 -22.06
N TRP A 82 -17.57 -13.01 -21.08
CA TRP A 82 -18.25 -12.59 -19.86
C TRP A 82 -19.23 -11.45 -20.07
N LYS A 83 -19.23 -10.75 -21.21
CA LYS A 83 -20.19 -9.69 -21.55
C LYS A 83 -20.37 -8.70 -20.39
N ALA A 84 -19.26 -8.20 -19.86
CA ALA A 84 -19.29 -7.30 -18.70
C ALA A 84 -19.98 -5.98 -19.06
N ASP A 85 -20.86 -5.51 -18.18
CA ASP A 85 -21.45 -4.17 -18.25
C ASP A 85 -20.51 -3.14 -17.61
N LEU A 86 -19.76 -3.57 -16.59
CA LEU A 86 -18.89 -2.76 -15.75
C LEU A 86 -17.62 -3.54 -15.37
N GLN A 87 -16.47 -2.87 -15.35
CA GLN A 87 -15.24 -3.41 -14.78
C GLN A 87 -14.79 -2.60 -13.57
N ILE A 88 -14.30 -3.29 -12.56
CA ILE A 88 -13.80 -2.70 -11.32
C ILE A 88 -12.34 -3.12 -11.14
N VAL A 89 -11.47 -2.15 -10.92
CA VAL A 89 -10.04 -2.37 -10.71
C VAL A 89 -9.67 -1.94 -9.30
N VAL A 90 -8.95 -2.79 -8.57
CA VAL A 90 -8.43 -2.44 -7.24
C VAL A 90 -7.02 -3.03 -7.10
N ALA A 91 -6.03 -2.16 -6.93
CA ALA A 91 -4.62 -2.56 -6.74
C ALA A 91 -4.14 -3.62 -7.77
N PHE A 92 -4.35 -3.32 -9.06
CA PHE A 92 -3.96 -4.16 -10.18
C PHE A 92 -2.90 -3.46 -11.07
N ARG A 93 -2.38 -4.17 -12.07
CA ARG A 93 -1.44 -3.58 -13.04
C ARG A 93 -2.18 -2.71 -14.08
N MET A 94 -1.42 -1.84 -14.74
CA MET A 94 -1.92 -0.99 -15.83
C MET A 94 -2.67 -1.81 -16.89
N LEU A 95 -3.87 -1.34 -17.24
CA LEU A 95 -4.71 -1.97 -18.26
C LEU A 95 -4.48 -1.32 -19.63
N PRO A 96 -4.36 -2.09 -20.72
CA PRO A 96 -4.43 -1.54 -22.06
C PRO A 96 -5.87 -1.13 -22.40
N GLN A 97 -6.03 -0.16 -23.32
CA GLN A 97 -7.34 0.34 -23.74
C GLN A 97 -8.30 -0.75 -24.23
N VAL A 98 -7.79 -1.75 -24.95
CA VAL A 98 -8.58 -2.91 -25.42
C VAL A 98 -9.27 -3.68 -24.27
N VAL A 99 -8.77 -3.56 -23.04
CA VAL A 99 -9.38 -4.13 -21.83
C VAL A 99 -10.28 -3.11 -21.15
N TRP A 100 -9.76 -1.93 -20.76
CA TRP A 100 -10.54 -1.02 -19.92
C TRP A 100 -11.69 -0.30 -20.64
N ALA A 101 -11.66 -0.21 -21.98
CA ALA A 101 -12.75 0.39 -22.75
C ALA A 101 -13.84 -0.61 -23.17
N MET A 102 -13.71 -1.90 -22.80
CA MET A 102 -14.62 -2.97 -23.20
C MET A 102 -16.05 -2.85 -22.65
N PRO A 103 -16.27 -2.60 -21.34
CA PRO A 103 -17.61 -2.51 -20.76
C PRO A 103 -18.32 -1.19 -21.14
N PRO A 104 -19.62 -1.23 -21.48
CA PRO A 104 -20.38 -0.04 -21.87
C PRO A 104 -20.55 0.99 -20.75
N LEU A 105 -20.57 0.57 -19.48
CA LEU A 105 -20.62 1.48 -18.31
C LEU A 105 -19.22 1.90 -17.85
N GLY A 106 -18.19 1.53 -18.61
CA GLY A 106 -16.80 1.89 -18.36
C GLY A 106 -16.10 0.99 -17.34
N THR A 107 -14.88 1.40 -17.01
CA THR A 107 -14.04 0.78 -15.99
C THR A 107 -13.70 1.84 -14.97
N PHE A 108 -13.92 1.57 -13.68
CA PHE A 108 -13.44 2.44 -12.61
C PHE A 108 -12.41 1.73 -11.74
N ASN A 109 -11.57 2.51 -11.07
CA ASN A 109 -10.57 2.03 -10.13
C ASN A 109 -10.83 2.62 -8.74
N LEU A 110 -10.54 1.85 -7.69
CA LEU A 110 -10.40 2.31 -6.32
C LEU A 110 -8.92 2.62 -6.04
N HIS A 111 -8.59 3.90 -5.91
CA HIS A 111 -7.26 4.38 -5.55
C HIS A 111 -7.17 4.74 -4.07
N ALA A 112 -6.07 4.37 -3.41
CA ALA A 112 -5.88 4.57 -1.97
C ALA A 112 -5.24 5.92 -1.60
N SER A 113 -5.73 6.99 -2.23
CA SER A 113 -5.46 8.38 -1.83
C SER A 113 -6.61 9.29 -2.22
N LEU A 114 -6.50 10.57 -1.85
CA LEU A 114 -7.37 11.65 -2.30
C LEU A 114 -6.84 12.24 -3.61
N LEU A 115 -7.16 11.62 -4.75
CA LEU A 115 -6.76 12.14 -6.07
C LEU A 115 -7.17 13.62 -6.25
N PRO A 116 -6.34 14.43 -6.94
CA PRO A 116 -5.12 14.09 -7.68
C PRO A 116 -3.85 13.84 -6.86
N GLN A 117 -3.92 13.91 -5.54
CA GLN A 117 -2.76 13.71 -4.66
C GLN A 117 -2.34 12.23 -4.63
N TYR A 118 -1.03 11.95 -4.61
CA TYR A 118 -0.46 10.59 -4.54
C TYR A 118 -0.88 9.65 -5.69
N ARG A 119 -0.94 10.14 -6.94
CA ARG A 119 -1.03 9.25 -8.12
C ARG A 119 0.16 8.27 -8.15
N GLY A 120 -0.09 7.01 -8.52
CA GLY A 120 0.97 6.00 -8.66
C GLY A 120 0.81 4.76 -7.81
N ALA A 121 1.92 4.06 -7.55
CA ALA A 121 1.92 2.68 -7.11
C ALA A 121 1.85 2.46 -5.60
N ALA A 122 2.26 3.43 -4.76
CA ALA A 122 2.32 3.25 -3.30
C ALA A 122 1.73 4.43 -2.50
N PRO A 123 0.49 4.86 -2.80
CA PRO A 123 -0.09 6.08 -2.23
C PRO A 123 -0.15 6.10 -0.70
N ILE A 124 -0.53 4.97 -0.08
CA ILE A 124 -0.69 4.88 1.38
C ILE A 124 0.66 5.09 2.08
N ASN A 125 1.72 4.44 1.59
CA ASN A 125 3.07 4.60 2.12
C ASN A 125 3.53 6.05 2.02
N TRP A 126 3.43 6.67 0.84
CA TRP A 126 3.93 8.02 0.63
C TRP A 126 3.16 9.07 1.44
N ALA A 127 1.84 8.92 1.61
CA ALA A 127 1.08 9.78 2.51
C ALA A 127 1.63 9.72 3.95
N VAL A 128 1.91 8.52 4.44
CA VAL A 128 2.47 8.35 5.79
C VAL A 128 3.92 8.85 5.88
N ILE A 129 4.78 8.53 4.90
CA ILE A 129 6.19 8.96 4.82
C ILE A 129 6.31 10.48 4.79
N ASN A 130 5.44 11.16 4.04
CA ASN A 130 5.44 12.62 3.94
C ASN A 130 4.81 13.30 5.17
N GLY A 131 4.33 12.52 6.15
CA GLY A 131 3.80 13.03 7.40
C GLY A 131 2.42 13.68 7.26
N GLU A 132 1.63 13.25 6.28
CA GLU A 132 0.25 13.71 6.09
C GLU A 132 -0.59 13.40 7.33
N VAL A 133 -1.53 14.30 7.64
CA VAL A 133 -2.49 14.15 8.76
C VAL A 133 -3.83 13.62 8.29
N GLU A 134 -4.04 13.55 6.98
CA GLU A 134 -5.21 12.94 6.34
C GLU A 134 -4.80 12.21 5.06
N THR A 135 -5.57 11.20 4.70
CA THR A 135 -5.54 10.53 3.40
C THR A 135 -6.96 10.11 3.06
N GLY A 136 -7.13 9.17 2.15
CA GLY A 136 -8.44 8.66 1.81
C GLY A 136 -8.41 7.65 0.69
N ILE A 137 -9.60 7.42 0.16
CA ILE A 137 -9.82 6.57 -1.01
C ILE A 137 -10.61 7.35 -2.04
N THR A 138 -10.35 7.07 -3.31
CA THR A 138 -11.03 7.68 -4.44
C THR A 138 -11.47 6.60 -5.42
N THR A 139 -12.74 6.62 -5.83
CA THR A 139 -13.17 5.90 -7.05
C THR A 139 -13.18 6.85 -8.22
N PHE A 140 -12.64 6.43 -9.36
CA PHE A 140 -12.55 7.25 -10.58
C PHE A 140 -12.62 6.37 -11.82
N PHE A 141 -13.16 6.88 -12.93
CA PHE A 141 -13.13 6.16 -14.21
C PHE A 141 -11.74 6.18 -14.81
N LEU A 142 -11.33 5.12 -15.51
CA LEU A 142 -10.02 5.06 -16.18
C LEU A 142 -9.98 5.99 -17.40
N LYS A 143 -8.81 6.62 -17.61
CA LYS A 143 -8.38 7.25 -18.85
C LYS A 143 -7.08 6.61 -19.32
N GLN A 144 -6.54 7.09 -20.44
CA GLN A 144 -5.30 6.56 -21.00
C GLN A 144 -4.10 6.81 -20.08
N GLU A 145 -4.02 7.98 -19.46
CA GLU A 145 -2.99 8.31 -18.49
C GLU A 145 -3.32 7.71 -17.11
N ILE A 146 -2.27 7.31 -16.37
CA ILE A 146 -2.40 6.60 -15.10
C ILE A 146 -2.98 7.53 -14.03
N ASP A 147 -4.06 7.08 -13.38
CA ASP A 147 -4.72 7.75 -12.25
C ASP A 147 -5.17 9.21 -12.52
N THR A 148 -5.40 9.58 -13.77
CA THR A 148 -5.85 10.93 -14.18
C THR A 148 -7.33 11.04 -14.51
N GLY A 149 -8.03 9.90 -14.54
CA GLY A 149 -9.42 9.88 -14.95
C GLY A 149 -10.36 10.55 -13.96
N GLU A 150 -11.62 10.71 -14.36
CA GLU A 150 -12.53 11.59 -13.63
C GLU A 150 -12.98 10.97 -12.31
N VAL A 151 -12.87 11.76 -11.24
CA VAL A 151 -13.20 11.33 -9.89
C VAL A 151 -14.71 11.20 -9.75
N ILE A 152 -15.15 10.06 -9.25
CA ILE A 152 -16.56 9.75 -8.98
C ILE A 152 -16.90 10.12 -7.53
N GLN A 153 -16.15 9.58 -6.57
CA GLN A 153 -16.39 9.75 -5.14
C GLN A 153 -15.07 9.67 -4.36
N GLN A 154 -15.01 10.37 -3.22
CA GLN A 154 -13.87 10.37 -2.31
C GLN A 154 -14.32 10.25 -0.86
N VAL A 155 -13.55 9.53 -0.06
CA VAL A 155 -13.74 9.46 1.40
C VAL A 155 -12.42 9.83 2.07
N ARG A 156 -12.47 10.84 2.95
CA ARG A 156 -11.31 11.32 3.73
C ARG A 156 -11.20 10.57 5.04
N VAL A 157 -9.97 10.34 5.48
CA VAL A 157 -9.62 9.56 6.66
C VAL A 157 -8.43 10.21 7.36
N PRO A 158 -8.50 10.46 8.69
CA PRO A 158 -7.35 10.98 9.41
C PRO A 158 -6.21 9.95 9.46
N ILE A 159 -4.97 10.43 9.46
CA ILE A 159 -3.78 9.66 9.81
C ILE A 159 -3.36 10.15 11.20
N ALA A 160 -3.45 9.28 12.20
CA ALA A 160 -2.96 9.62 13.52
C ALA A 160 -1.43 9.77 13.50
N ASP A 161 -0.91 10.60 14.41
CA ASP A 161 0.54 10.81 14.56
C ASP A 161 1.31 9.52 14.90
N THR A 162 0.61 8.47 15.36
CA THR A 162 1.17 7.15 15.66
C THR A 162 0.71 6.04 14.70
N ASP A 163 -0.15 6.34 13.72
CA ASP A 163 -0.58 5.34 12.74
C ASP A 163 0.62 4.93 11.88
N ASP A 164 0.88 3.63 11.76
CA ASP A 164 1.78 3.09 10.74
C ASP A 164 1.03 2.80 9.43
N VAL A 165 1.76 2.50 8.36
CA VAL A 165 1.11 2.25 7.05
C VAL A 165 0.21 1.02 7.08
N GLY A 166 0.48 0.03 7.94
CA GLY A 166 -0.40 -1.12 8.14
C GLY A 166 -1.77 -0.72 8.68
N ALA A 167 -1.80 0.07 9.76
CA ALA A 167 -3.05 0.57 10.34
C ALA A 167 -3.85 1.43 9.35
N VAL A 168 -3.17 2.29 8.57
CA VAL A 168 -3.83 3.09 7.52
C VAL A 168 -4.35 2.19 6.40
N HIS A 169 -3.55 1.22 5.95
CA HIS A 169 -3.92 0.26 4.91
C HIS A 169 -5.22 -0.47 5.26
N ASP A 170 -5.31 -1.05 6.46
CA ASP A 170 -6.46 -1.85 6.87
C ASP A 170 -7.73 -1.01 6.95
N ARG A 171 -7.59 0.22 7.47
CA ARG A 171 -8.70 1.19 7.52
C ARG A 171 -9.20 1.55 6.13
N LEU A 172 -8.29 1.85 5.19
CA LEU A 172 -8.64 2.18 3.81
C LEU A 172 -9.19 0.99 3.03
N MET A 173 -8.75 -0.23 3.33
CA MET A 173 -9.28 -1.46 2.73
C MET A 173 -10.76 -1.65 3.08
N MET A 174 -11.11 -1.56 4.37
CA MET A 174 -12.49 -1.68 4.84
C MET A 174 -13.40 -0.58 4.26
N LEU A 175 -12.92 0.66 4.26
CA LEU A 175 -13.66 1.77 3.64
C LEU A 175 -13.78 1.61 2.12
N GLY A 176 -12.74 1.06 1.49
CA GLY A 176 -12.65 0.78 0.07
C GLY A 176 -13.75 -0.16 -0.40
N GLY A 177 -14.00 -1.23 0.34
CA GLY A 177 -15.07 -2.16 0.00
C GLY A 177 -16.45 -1.52 0.02
N LYS A 178 -16.71 -0.67 1.02
CA LYS A 178 -17.97 0.09 1.10
C LYS A 178 -18.09 1.09 -0.07
N LEU A 179 -17.04 1.88 -0.33
CA LEU A 179 -17.06 2.88 -1.40
C LEU A 179 -17.26 2.23 -2.78
N VAL A 180 -16.66 1.07 -3.03
CA VAL A 180 -16.87 0.33 -4.28
C VAL A 180 -18.34 -0.02 -4.49
N THR A 181 -19.03 -0.54 -3.47
CA THR A 181 -20.47 -0.84 -3.57
C THR A 181 -21.31 0.41 -3.77
N GLU A 182 -21.02 1.51 -3.07
CA GLU A 182 -21.70 2.79 -3.23
C GLU A 182 -21.54 3.36 -4.65
N THR A 183 -20.33 3.24 -5.24
CA THR A 183 -20.06 3.65 -6.62
C THR A 183 -20.83 2.79 -7.62
N VAL A 184 -20.89 1.48 -7.42
CA VAL A 184 -21.68 0.59 -8.29
C VAL A 184 -23.16 0.94 -8.23
N ASP A 185 -23.71 1.19 -7.04
CA ASP A 185 -25.10 1.61 -6.87
C ASP A 185 -25.38 2.97 -7.53
N ALA A 186 -24.45 3.91 -7.44
CA ALA A 186 -24.57 5.20 -8.11
C ALA A 186 -24.62 5.04 -9.65
N ILE A 187 -23.78 4.16 -10.21
CA ILE A 187 -23.76 3.82 -11.64
C ILE A 187 -25.08 3.17 -12.06
N LEU A 188 -25.54 2.16 -11.31
CA LEU A 188 -26.82 1.46 -11.54
C LEU A 188 -28.01 2.42 -11.60
N ASN A 189 -28.03 3.40 -10.70
CA ASN A 189 -29.09 4.39 -10.59
C ASN A 189 -28.91 5.59 -11.52
N ASN A 190 -27.85 5.63 -12.34
CA ASN A 190 -27.51 6.75 -13.22
C ASN A 190 -27.42 8.10 -12.47
N THR A 191 -26.83 8.08 -11.28
CA THR A 191 -26.67 9.24 -10.39
C THR A 191 -25.23 9.71 -10.25
N VAL A 192 -24.28 9.02 -10.91
CA VAL A 192 -22.86 9.39 -10.90
C VAL A 192 -22.67 10.80 -11.43
N ARG A 193 -21.89 11.59 -10.69
CA ARG A 193 -21.34 12.85 -11.15
C ARG A 193 -19.84 12.75 -11.06
N THR A 194 -19.16 13.06 -12.16
CA THR A 194 -17.71 13.03 -12.21
C THR A 194 -17.13 14.43 -12.13
N ILE A 195 -15.91 14.53 -11.59
CA ILE A 195 -15.13 15.76 -11.54
C ILE A 195 -13.80 15.50 -12.24
N PRO A 196 -13.48 16.23 -13.33
CA PRO A 196 -12.15 16.21 -13.92
C PRO A 196 -11.11 16.66 -12.90
N GLN A 197 -10.00 15.92 -12.77
CA GLN A 197 -9.01 16.20 -11.73
C GLN A 197 -8.35 17.58 -11.89
N GLU A 198 -8.30 18.12 -13.11
CA GLU A 198 -7.79 19.47 -13.41
C GLU A 198 -8.69 20.59 -12.85
N GLN A 199 -9.95 20.27 -12.55
CA GLN A 199 -10.93 21.20 -11.97
C GLN A 199 -11.04 21.06 -10.45
N MET A 200 -10.32 20.10 -9.84
CA MET A 200 -10.34 19.88 -8.40
C MET A 200 -9.46 20.90 -7.68
N GLN A 201 -9.95 21.41 -6.56
CA GLN A 201 -9.13 22.21 -5.66
C GLN A 201 -8.18 21.31 -4.89
N VAL A 202 -6.89 21.53 -5.06
CA VAL A 202 -5.82 20.82 -4.34
C VAL A 202 -5.19 21.81 -3.38
N THR A 203 -4.98 21.36 -2.14
CA THR A 203 -4.22 22.14 -1.16
C THR A 203 -2.75 21.73 -1.24
N GLY A 204 -1.85 22.69 -1.46
CA GLY A 204 -0.41 22.44 -1.52
C GLY A 204 0.08 21.87 -2.86
N GLU A 205 1.33 21.38 -2.85
CA GLU A 205 1.97 20.76 -4.02
C GLU A 205 1.50 19.31 -4.21
N LEU A 206 1.39 18.90 -5.47
CA LEU A 206 1.06 17.52 -5.81
C LEU A 206 2.25 16.60 -5.57
N HIS A 207 2.09 15.63 -4.67
CA HIS A 207 3.08 14.59 -4.47
C HIS A 207 2.74 13.36 -5.31
N ALA A 208 3.75 12.79 -5.98
CA ALA A 208 3.64 11.48 -6.63
C ALA A 208 3.82 10.35 -5.60
N ALA A 209 3.32 9.16 -5.94
CA ALA A 209 3.50 7.95 -5.14
C ALA A 209 4.25 6.86 -5.93
N PRO A 210 5.56 7.03 -6.21
CA PRO A 210 6.32 6.06 -6.97
C PRO A 210 6.37 4.70 -6.27
N LYS A 211 6.67 3.66 -7.04
CA LYS A 211 6.82 2.31 -6.50
C LYS A 211 7.98 2.26 -5.50
N ILE A 212 7.78 1.56 -4.41
CA ILE A 212 8.80 1.34 -3.37
C ILE A 212 9.64 0.11 -3.72
N PHE A 213 10.95 0.26 -3.62
CA PHE A 213 11.95 -0.78 -3.81
C PHE A 213 12.74 -0.97 -2.51
N LYS A 214 13.55 -2.03 -2.43
CA LYS A 214 14.36 -2.28 -1.24
C LYS A 214 15.29 -1.09 -0.95
N GLU A 215 15.88 -0.52 -1.99
CA GLU A 215 16.82 0.59 -1.92
C GLU A 215 16.16 1.86 -1.39
N THR A 216 14.90 2.12 -1.76
CA THR A 216 14.13 3.26 -1.26
C THR A 216 13.65 3.09 0.18
N CYS A 217 13.89 1.93 0.81
CA CYS A 217 13.58 1.68 2.20
C CYS A 217 14.77 1.92 3.15
N ARG A 218 15.93 2.34 2.62
CA ARG A 218 17.07 2.72 3.44
C ARG A 218 16.78 4.03 4.17
N ILE A 219 17.01 4.06 5.47
CA ILE A 219 16.79 5.26 6.30
C ILE A 219 17.88 6.29 5.99
N ASP A 220 17.48 7.51 5.68
CA ASP A 220 18.36 8.68 5.65
C ASP A 220 18.38 9.34 7.04
N TRP A 221 19.42 9.05 7.82
CA TRP A 221 19.58 9.57 9.18
C TRP A 221 19.89 11.07 9.24
N ASN A 222 20.22 11.72 8.12
CA ASN A 222 20.44 13.17 8.07
C ASN A 222 19.13 13.97 8.12
N ARG A 223 17.98 13.29 8.17
CA ARG A 223 16.67 13.92 8.29
C ARG A 223 16.30 14.18 9.75
N PRO A 224 15.48 15.22 10.01
CA PRO A 224 14.96 15.50 11.35
C PRO A 224 14.15 14.34 11.95
N VAL A 225 13.99 14.33 13.28
CA VAL A 225 13.28 13.32 14.08
C VAL A 225 11.92 12.97 13.48
N LYS A 226 11.10 13.96 13.13
CA LYS A 226 9.77 13.70 12.57
C LYS A 226 9.85 12.98 11.23
N GLN A 227 10.74 13.40 10.33
CA GLN A 227 10.87 12.80 9.00
C GLN A 227 11.39 11.37 9.07
N VAL A 228 12.38 11.08 9.92
CA VAL A 228 12.86 9.70 10.10
C VAL A 228 11.79 8.82 10.73
N TYR A 229 11.05 9.35 11.70
CA TYR A 229 9.93 8.65 12.32
C TYR A 229 8.81 8.32 11.31
N ASP A 230 8.37 9.31 10.53
CA ASP A 230 7.37 9.16 9.47
C ASP A 230 7.81 8.17 8.39
N PHE A 231 9.09 8.21 8.02
CA PHE A 231 9.69 7.24 7.09
C PHE A 231 9.63 5.81 7.62
N ILE A 232 9.97 5.59 8.90
CA ILE A 232 9.92 4.26 9.53
C ILE A 232 8.48 3.73 9.57
N ARG A 233 7.53 4.51 10.09
CA ARG A 233 6.13 4.07 10.21
C ARG A 233 5.45 3.94 8.84
N GLY A 234 5.85 4.75 7.86
CA GLY A 234 5.37 4.69 6.48
C GLY A 234 5.82 3.46 5.69
N LEU A 235 6.75 2.68 6.25
CA LEU A 235 7.22 1.41 5.70
C LEU A 235 6.89 0.22 6.63
N SER A 236 6.23 0.43 7.78
CA SER A 236 5.86 -0.62 8.73
C SER A 236 4.41 -1.09 8.56
N PRO A 237 4.14 -2.41 8.55
CA PRO A 237 5.07 -3.52 8.80
C PRO A 237 5.84 -3.97 7.56
N HIS A 238 5.40 -3.60 6.36
CA HIS A 238 5.98 -4.00 5.08
C HIS A 238 6.06 -2.80 4.13
N PRO A 239 7.16 -2.58 3.39
CA PRO A 239 8.36 -3.43 3.20
C PRO A 239 9.43 -3.39 4.30
N THR A 240 9.20 -2.57 5.33
CA THR A 240 10.09 -2.27 6.45
C THR A 240 11.28 -1.39 6.09
N ALA A 241 11.48 -0.32 6.86
CA ALA A 241 12.68 0.49 6.78
C ALA A 241 13.92 -0.28 7.25
N TRP A 242 15.09 0.04 6.70
CA TRP A 242 16.35 -0.59 7.11
C TRP A 242 17.53 0.37 7.10
N THR A 243 18.59 0.00 7.81
CA THR A 243 19.87 0.70 7.86
C THR A 243 21.00 -0.32 7.99
N GLU A 244 22.25 0.11 7.80
CA GLU A 244 23.42 -0.68 8.14
C GLU A 244 23.91 -0.31 9.53
N LEU A 245 24.00 -1.27 10.44
CA LEU A 245 24.64 -1.12 11.75
C LEU A 245 26.13 -1.46 11.62
N HIS A 246 26.97 -0.49 11.95
CA HIS A 246 28.43 -0.59 11.97
C HIS A 246 28.91 -0.59 13.42
N GLN A 247 29.77 -1.54 13.75
CA GLN A 247 30.37 -1.69 15.08
C GLN A 247 31.87 -1.89 14.94
N GLU A 248 32.65 -1.39 15.89
CA GLU A 248 34.10 -1.56 15.87
C GLU A 248 34.50 -3.05 15.83
N GLY A 249 35.37 -3.39 14.87
CA GLY A 249 35.88 -4.75 14.69
C GLY A 249 34.88 -5.77 14.15
N GLN A 250 33.69 -5.35 13.68
CA GLN A 250 32.68 -6.24 13.09
C GLN A 250 32.26 -5.78 11.70
N GLU A 251 31.87 -6.75 10.85
CA GLU A 251 31.28 -6.45 9.55
C GLU A 251 29.92 -5.75 9.70
N PRO A 252 29.57 -4.80 8.81
CA PRO A 252 28.27 -4.14 8.83
C PRO A 252 27.13 -5.14 8.68
N VAL A 253 26.07 -4.95 9.47
CA VAL A 253 24.87 -5.80 9.41
C VAL A 253 23.62 -4.99 9.09
N VAL A 254 22.76 -5.54 8.24
CA VAL A 254 21.47 -4.91 7.91
C VAL A 254 20.53 -5.00 9.11
N LEU A 255 20.10 -3.86 9.62
CA LEU A 255 19.12 -3.74 10.69
C LEU A 255 17.80 -3.25 10.12
N LYS A 256 16.75 -4.06 10.22
CA LYS A 256 15.38 -3.61 9.90
C LYS A 256 14.74 -2.97 11.13
N ILE A 257 14.03 -1.87 10.93
CA ILE A 257 13.35 -1.13 12.00
C ILE A 257 11.86 -1.06 11.67
N TYR A 258 11.04 -1.56 12.60
CA TYR A 258 9.59 -1.64 12.45
C TYR A 258 8.88 -0.55 13.25
N GLU A 259 9.34 -0.31 14.48
CA GLU A 259 8.72 0.69 15.36
C GLU A 259 9.81 1.56 15.98
N SER A 260 9.49 2.83 16.12
CA SER A 260 10.34 3.83 16.74
C SER A 260 9.54 4.84 17.55
N GLU A 261 10.23 5.73 18.25
CA GLU A 261 9.68 6.87 18.97
C GLU A 261 10.45 8.15 18.65
N LYS A 262 9.76 9.28 18.72
CA LYS A 262 10.33 10.62 18.53
C LYS A 262 10.87 11.14 19.86
N LEU A 263 12.15 11.50 19.90
CA LEU A 263 12.79 12.09 21.07
C LEU A 263 13.44 13.42 20.71
N PHE A 264 12.72 14.52 20.89
CA PHE A 264 13.24 15.87 20.65
C PHE A 264 14.12 16.31 21.83
N LEU A 265 15.41 15.97 21.77
CA LEU A 265 16.39 16.25 22.82
C LEU A 265 17.69 16.74 22.19
N ALA A 266 18.13 17.96 22.53
CA ALA A 266 19.38 18.50 22.03
C ALA A 266 20.58 17.60 22.41
N HIS A 267 21.54 17.47 21.50
CA HIS A 267 22.75 16.70 21.70
C HIS A 267 23.89 17.17 20.80
N GLU A 268 25.10 16.68 21.07
CA GLU A 268 26.31 16.96 20.28
C GLU A 268 26.85 15.70 19.57
N PHE A 269 26.13 14.58 19.63
CA PHE A 269 26.53 13.37 18.93
C PHE A 269 26.46 13.55 17.40
N PRO A 270 27.44 13.01 16.65
CA PRO A 270 27.32 12.91 15.21
C PRO A 270 26.05 12.16 14.79
N VAL A 271 25.43 12.59 13.69
CA VAL A 271 24.28 11.89 13.09
C VAL A 271 24.60 10.41 12.85
N GLY A 272 23.64 9.53 13.15
CA GLY A 272 23.80 8.08 13.05
C GLY A 272 24.50 7.44 14.25
N THR A 273 24.96 8.21 15.25
CA THR A 273 25.52 7.63 16.48
C THR A 273 24.45 6.82 17.20
N VAL A 274 24.77 5.57 17.55
CA VAL A 274 23.89 4.68 18.31
C VAL A 274 24.19 4.83 19.80
N GLN A 275 23.16 5.05 20.60
CA GLN A 275 23.25 5.09 22.06
C GLN A 275 22.35 4.04 22.69
N THR A 276 22.85 3.41 23.75
CA THR A 276 22.11 2.41 24.52
C THR A 276 22.56 2.43 25.99
N ASP A 277 21.71 1.95 26.88
CA ASP A 277 22.10 1.55 28.24
C ASP A 277 22.47 0.05 28.33
N GLY A 278 22.45 -0.64 27.19
CA GLY A 278 22.65 -2.07 27.09
C GLY A 278 21.52 -2.92 27.71
N LYS A 279 20.38 -2.33 28.06
CA LYS A 279 19.29 -3.02 28.76
C LYS A 279 17.90 -2.66 28.26
N THR A 280 17.56 -1.37 28.22
CA THR A 280 16.18 -0.89 28.06
C THR A 280 15.97 -0.02 26.84
N TYR A 281 17.00 0.67 26.35
CA TYR A 281 16.85 1.55 25.18
C TYR A 281 17.96 1.39 24.17
N LEU A 282 17.61 1.71 22.93
CA LEU A 282 18.51 1.85 21.81
C LEU A 282 18.00 3.02 20.99
N ARG A 283 18.82 4.05 20.78
CA ARG A 283 18.40 5.26 20.05
C ARG A 283 19.48 5.73 19.10
N VAL A 284 19.08 6.37 18.01
CA VAL A 284 19.98 6.90 16.98
C VAL A 284 19.91 8.42 16.98
N ALA A 285 21.06 9.08 17.02
CA ALA A 285 21.18 10.53 16.93
C ALA A 285 20.84 11.04 15.51
N VAL A 286 20.03 12.09 15.43
CA VAL A 286 19.61 12.80 14.21
C VAL A 286 19.64 14.31 14.48
N PRO A 287 19.58 15.22 13.48
CA PRO A 287 19.93 16.64 13.67
C PRO A 287 19.22 17.38 14.83
N ASP A 288 17.95 17.07 15.10
CA ASP A 288 17.12 17.74 16.12
C ASP A 288 16.68 16.79 17.26
N GLY A 289 17.37 15.65 17.44
CA GLY A 289 17.12 14.75 18.56
C GLY A 289 17.51 13.30 18.31
N PHE A 290 16.69 12.37 18.82
CA PHE A 290 16.92 10.95 18.63
C PHE A 290 15.68 10.24 18.09
N ILE A 291 15.95 9.16 17.37
CA ILE A 291 14.96 8.13 17.06
C ILE A 291 15.17 6.99 18.05
N GLY A 292 14.27 6.84 19.01
CA GLY A 292 14.28 5.68 19.91
C GLY A 292 13.76 4.46 19.15
N LEU A 293 14.53 3.39 19.08
CA LEU A 293 14.11 2.15 18.45
C LEU A 293 13.21 1.39 19.43
N ARG A 294 12.11 0.82 18.94
CA ARG A 294 11.15 0.03 19.75
C ARG A 294 11.06 -1.41 19.30
N SER A 295 11.00 -1.64 17.99
CA SER A 295 10.98 -2.97 17.38
C SER A 295 11.88 -3.06 16.15
N LEU A 296 12.71 -4.09 16.11
CA LEU A 296 13.75 -4.25 15.08
C LEU A 296 14.06 -5.72 14.80
N GLN A 297 14.76 -5.99 13.70
CA GLN A 297 15.14 -7.32 13.27
C GLN A 297 16.57 -7.34 12.70
N LEU A 298 17.44 -8.15 13.32
CA LEU A 298 18.76 -8.49 12.80
C LEU A 298 18.67 -9.53 11.67
N PRO A 299 19.68 -9.65 10.79
CA PRO A 299 19.68 -10.60 9.69
C PRO A 299 19.48 -12.04 10.18
N GLY A 300 18.52 -12.74 9.59
CA GLY A 300 18.21 -14.14 9.95
C GLY A 300 17.61 -14.35 11.34
N LYS A 301 17.31 -13.28 12.10
CA LYS A 301 16.68 -13.35 13.42
C LYS A 301 15.18 -13.01 13.34
N LYS A 302 14.46 -13.26 14.43
CA LYS A 302 13.07 -12.82 14.58
C LYS A 302 13.03 -11.30 14.83
N ARG A 303 11.90 -10.66 14.50
CA ARG A 303 11.58 -9.31 14.98
C ARG A 303 11.45 -9.38 16.50
N LEU A 304 12.09 -8.46 17.21
CA LEU A 304 12.11 -8.38 18.66
C LEU A 304 11.85 -6.95 19.12
N ARG A 305 11.40 -6.80 20.35
CA ARG A 305 11.46 -5.50 21.04
C ARG A 305 12.90 -5.20 21.45
N VAL A 306 13.23 -3.92 21.63
CA VAL A 306 14.60 -3.50 21.99
C VAL A 306 15.08 -4.13 23.29
N ASP A 307 14.24 -4.17 24.33
CA ASP A 307 14.60 -4.78 25.62
C ASP A 307 14.84 -6.29 25.52
N GLU A 308 14.11 -6.99 24.65
CA GLU A 308 14.33 -8.41 24.37
C GLU A 308 15.62 -8.64 23.58
N LEU A 309 15.91 -7.77 22.60
CA LEU A 309 17.15 -7.83 21.83
C LEU A 309 18.37 -7.66 22.75
N LEU A 310 18.38 -6.61 23.59
CA LEU A 310 19.53 -6.24 24.42
C LEU A 310 19.88 -7.29 25.50
N ARG A 311 18.93 -8.17 25.87
CA ARG A 311 19.22 -9.32 26.76
C ARG A 311 20.15 -10.35 26.11
N GLY A 312 20.10 -10.49 24.79
CA GLY A 312 20.86 -11.50 24.03
C GLY A 312 21.88 -10.93 23.05
N PHE A 313 21.89 -9.61 22.84
CA PHE A 313 22.75 -8.91 21.90
C PHE A 313 23.43 -7.75 22.60
N ARG A 314 24.77 -7.78 22.66
CA ARG A 314 25.58 -6.67 23.19
C ARG A 314 26.14 -5.87 22.01
N LEU A 315 25.88 -4.57 22.02
CA LEU A 315 26.50 -3.64 21.09
C LEU A 315 27.95 -3.42 21.48
N SER A 316 28.86 -3.56 20.52
CA SER A 316 30.23 -3.08 20.67
C SER A 316 30.26 -1.59 20.39
N GLU A 317 30.79 -0.81 21.33
CA GLU A 317 30.97 0.64 21.17
C GLU A 317 32.37 0.95 20.63
N PRO A 318 32.54 1.94 19.74
CA PRO A 318 31.49 2.79 19.16
C PRO A 318 30.63 2.06 18.12
N ALA A 319 29.33 2.33 18.15
CA ALA A 319 28.36 1.86 17.18
C ALA A 319 27.71 3.03 16.43
N LYS A 320 27.52 2.87 15.12
CA LYS A 320 26.84 3.86 14.27
C LYS A 320 25.97 3.19 13.23
N VAL A 321 25.00 3.93 12.69
CA VAL A 321 24.16 3.51 11.58
C VAL A 321 24.40 4.38 10.35
N LEU A 322 24.29 3.78 9.15
CA LEU A 322 24.45 4.42 7.85
C LEU A 322 23.27 4.16 6.91
#